data_AF-A0A7S2JE73-F1
#
_entry.id   AF-A0A7S2JE73-F1
#
_cell.length_a   1.000
_cell.length_b   1.000
_cell.length_c   1.000
_cell.angle_alpha   90.00
_cell.angle_beta   90.00
_cell.angle_gamma   90.00
#
_symmetry.space_group_name_H-M   'P 1'
#
loop_
_entity.id
_entity.type
_entity.pdbx_description
1 polymer ?
#
loop_
_entity_poly.entity_id
_entity_poly.type
_entity_poly.pdbx_seq_one_letter_code
_entity_poly.pdbx_strand_id
1 'polypeptide(L)'
;MLPDRLRDYLASKGLVGTDVPKIVAAWEVCKYSTKGVLVLVGIRYQPMSRLFQRAYRPLRERARERWTWQLEWIRGSETRAARQFRALQARRARLRDSYQDWREKHQAWRETLRRWRLELRRTVPPRAPQGWYERLAAWYRTQAAKRSEVVAQSRWLAAVARWLALEPRQLAVGTAEGLILGVVLAPVYYPLYFYFIVRYYQRQHFEDVDHYRDLSALSRLGPWRD
;
A
#
# COMPACT_ATOMS: atom_id res chain seq x y z
N MET A 1 16.62 -26.54 19.48
CA MET A 1 15.57 -27.58 19.61
C MET A 1 14.31 -26.91 20.14
N LEU A 2 13.13 -27.19 19.54
CA LEU A 2 11.86 -26.70 20.10
C LEU A 2 11.56 -27.45 21.41
N PRO A 3 11.08 -26.78 22.46
CA PRO A 3 10.60 -27.45 23.67
C PRO A 3 9.51 -28.48 23.33
N ASP A 4 9.50 -29.63 24.00
CA ASP A 4 8.56 -30.72 23.69
C ASP A 4 7.09 -30.28 23.82
N ARG A 5 6.77 -29.45 24.84
CA ARG A 5 5.44 -28.84 24.99
C ARG A 5 4.99 -28.05 23.77
N LEU A 6 5.90 -27.36 23.08
CA LEU A 6 5.57 -26.59 21.88
C LEU A 6 5.38 -27.51 20.67
N ARG A 7 6.13 -28.60 20.59
CA ARG A 7 5.94 -29.64 19.56
C ARG A 7 4.58 -30.30 19.71
N ASP A 8 4.22 -30.72 20.92
CA ASP A 8 2.92 -31.33 21.21
C ASP A 8 1.77 -30.38 20.91
N TYR A 9 1.93 -29.10 21.27
CA TYR A 9 0.95 -28.08 20.94
C TYR A 9 0.78 -27.91 19.42
N LEU A 10 1.88 -27.80 18.66
CA LEU A 10 1.81 -27.68 17.20
C LEU A 10 1.19 -28.93 16.56
N ALA A 11 1.57 -30.13 17.03
CA ALA A 11 0.99 -31.39 16.58
C ALA A 11 -0.53 -31.44 16.86
N SER A 12 -0.98 -30.99 18.04
CA SER A 12 -2.41 -30.89 18.38
C SER A 12 -3.18 -29.92 17.47
N LYS A 13 -2.48 -29.00 16.81
CA LYS A 13 -3.04 -28.05 15.82
C LYS A 13 -2.82 -28.50 14.38
N GLY A 14 -2.30 -29.71 14.14
CA GLY A 14 -2.03 -30.22 12.79
C GLY A 14 -0.89 -29.48 12.09
N LEU A 15 0.11 -29.02 12.83
CA LEU A 15 1.28 -28.31 12.31
C LEU A 15 2.57 -29.01 12.73
N VAL A 16 3.56 -29.02 11.85
CA VAL A 16 4.91 -29.51 12.16
C VAL A 16 5.79 -28.32 12.57
N GLY A 17 6.77 -28.56 13.44
CA GLY A 17 7.73 -27.51 13.84
C GLY A 17 8.47 -26.86 12.66
N THR A 18 8.61 -27.57 11.55
CA THR A 18 9.20 -27.06 10.28
C THR A 18 8.32 -26.05 9.56
N ASP A 19 7.02 -25.99 9.86
CA ASP A 19 6.09 -25.11 9.17
C ASP A 19 6.01 -23.73 9.81
N VAL A 20 6.32 -23.62 11.10
CA VAL A 20 6.37 -22.34 11.83
C VAL A 20 7.22 -21.27 11.11
N PRO A 21 8.49 -21.52 10.74
CA PRO A 21 9.28 -20.53 10.02
C PRO A 21 8.70 -20.19 8.64
N LYS A 22 8.07 -21.15 7.95
CA LYS A 22 7.42 -20.92 6.65
C LYS A 22 6.18 -20.04 6.78
N ILE A 23 5.34 -20.29 7.79
CA ILE A 23 4.15 -19.49 8.12
C ILE A 23 4.57 -18.06 8.43
N VAL A 24 5.59 -17.87 9.27
CA VAL A 24 6.11 -16.54 9.62
C VAL A 24 6.66 -15.82 8.39
N ALA A 25 7.44 -16.51 7.56
CA ALA A 25 7.99 -15.94 6.33
C ALA A 25 6.87 -15.52 5.36
N ALA A 26 5.88 -16.39 5.13
CA ALA A 26 4.72 -16.08 4.28
C ALA A 26 3.93 -14.88 4.82
N TRP A 27 3.73 -14.82 6.14
CA TRP A 27 3.01 -13.72 6.79
C TRP A 27 3.75 -12.39 6.64
N GLU A 28 5.08 -12.38 6.82
CA GLU A 28 5.92 -11.21 6.59
C GLU A 28 5.84 -10.74 5.13
N VAL A 29 5.89 -11.66 4.16
CA VAL A 29 5.76 -11.33 2.72
C VAL A 29 4.38 -10.73 2.41
N CYS A 30 3.29 -11.34 2.90
CA CYS A 30 1.93 -10.82 2.72
C CYS A 30 1.77 -9.42 3.35
N LYS A 31 2.37 -9.20 4.53
CA LYS A 31 2.36 -7.91 5.21
C LYS A 31 3.01 -6.81 4.37
N TYR A 32 4.22 -7.05 3.86
CA TYR A 32 4.96 -6.02 3.12
C TYR A 32 4.42 -5.80 1.71
N SER A 33 3.99 -6.86 1.03
CA SER A 33 3.34 -6.74 -0.29
C SER A 33 2.07 -5.89 -0.21
N THR A 34 1.21 -6.15 0.79
CA THR A 34 -0.02 -5.36 1.01
C THR A 34 0.29 -3.90 1.29
N LYS A 35 1.30 -3.60 2.13
CA LYS A 35 1.76 -2.22 2.33
C LYS A 35 2.24 -1.58 1.03
N GLY A 36 2.98 -2.32 0.21
CA GLY A 36 3.41 -1.87 -1.12
C GLY A 36 2.23 -1.52 -2.02
N VAL A 37 1.22 -2.39 -2.09
CA VAL A 37 -0.02 -2.15 -2.84
C VAL A 37 -0.76 -0.92 -2.31
N LEU A 38 -0.90 -0.77 -0.99
CA LEU A 38 -1.55 0.40 -0.39
C LEU A 38 -0.78 1.70 -0.65
N VAL A 39 0.56 1.66 -0.68
CA VAL A 39 1.40 2.78 -1.13
C VAL A 39 1.12 3.14 -2.58
N LEU A 40 1.07 2.15 -3.48
CA LEU A 40 0.75 2.39 -4.90
C LEU A 40 -0.66 2.98 -5.06
N VAL A 41 -1.64 2.45 -4.34
CA VAL A 41 -3.01 2.99 -4.29
C VAL A 41 -3.01 4.42 -3.74
N GLY A 42 -2.24 4.70 -2.68
CA GLY A 42 -2.08 6.03 -2.10
C GLY A 42 -1.47 7.03 -3.09
N ILE A 43 -0.40 6.64 -3.80
CA ILE A 43 0.21 7.42 -4.89
C ILE A 43 -0.80 7.71 -5.99
N ARG A 44 -1.60 6.70 -6.37
CA ARG A 44 -2.50 6.79 -7.52
C ARG A 44 -3.78 7.57 -7.24
N TYR A 45 -4.36 7.38 -6.06
CA TYR A 45 -5.71 7.85 -5.74
C TYR A 45 -5.72 8.96 -4.70
N GLN A 46 -4.69 9.08 -3.86
CA GLN A 46 -4.61 10.05 -2.75
C GLN A 46 -5.95 10.14 -1.98
N PRO A 47 -6.48 9.01 -1.50
CA PRO A 47 -7.83 8.93 -0.95
C PRO A 47 -8.01 9.82 0.28
N MET A 48 -6.99 9.94 1.14
CA MET A 48 -7.08 10.71 2.38
C MET A 48 -7.00 12.21 2.07
N SER A 49 -6.11 12.66 1.18
CA SER A 49 -6.11 14.06 0.72
C SER A 49 -7.45 14.46 0.09
N ARG A 50 -8.12 13.52 -0.59
CA ARG A 50 -9.45 13.76 -1.17
C ARG A 50 -10.57 13.77 -0.15
N LEU A 51 -10.45 13.03 0.95
CA LEU A 51 -11.41 13.03 2.04
C LEU A 51 -11.24 14.28 2.92
N PHE A 52 -9.99 14.63 3.24
CA PHE A 52 -9.61 15.71 4.15
C PHE A 52 -9.22 17.02 3.43
N GLN A 53 -9.83 17.32 2.26
CA GLN A 53 -9.45 18.46 1.41
C GLN A 53 -9.37 19.81 2.15
N ARG A 54 -10.23 20.02 3.16
CA ARG A 54 -10.22 21.24 3.99
C ARG A 54 -9.01 21.30 4.93
N ALA A 55 -8.62 20.18 5.54
CA ALA A 55 -7.46 20.14 6.43
C ALA A 55 -6.12 20.17 5.66
N TYR A 56 -6.13 19.83 4.37
CA TYR A 56 -4.93 19.65 3.55
C TYR A 56 -4.48 20.90 2.78
N ARG A 57 -5.32 21.94 2.65
CA ARG A 57 -4.97 23.20 1.95
C ARG A 57 -3.65 23.83 2.40
N PRO A 58 -3.37 24.05 3.70
CA PRO A 58 -2.18 24.79 4.12
C PRO A 58 -0.88 24.02 3.86
N LEU A 59 -0.87 22.69 4.05
CA LEU A 59 0.25 21.82 3.66
C LEU A 59 0.46 21.84 2.14
N ARG A 60 -0.65 21.93 1.39
CA ARG A 60 -0.61 22.00 -0.07
C ARG A 60 -0.04 23.33 -0.57
N GLU A 61 -0.31 24.43 0.11
CA GLU A 61 0.14 25.77 -0.25
C GLU A 61 1.63 25.96 0.07
N ARG A 62 2.08 25.65 1.29
CA ARG A 62 3.51 25.75 1.70
C ARG A 62 4.46 24.91 0.84
N ALA A 63 4.00 23.73 0.41
CA ALA A 63 4.78 22.87 -0.49
C ALA A 63 4.71 23.32 -1.95
N ARG A 64 3.76 24.19 -2.33
CA ARG A 64 3.67 24.80 -3.66
C ARG A 64 4.66 25.94 -3.78
N GLU A 65 4.70 26.80 -2.78
CA GLU A 65 5.60 27.97 -2.70
C GLU A 65 7.08 27.55 -2.77
N ARG A 66 7.50 26.54 -2.00
CA ARG A 66 8.88 26.03 -2.06
C ARG A 66 9.28 25.47 -3.44
N TRP A 67 8.31 24.91 -4.16
CA TRP A 67 8.56 24.30 -5.47
C TRP A 67 8.55 25.31 -6.60
N THR A 68 7.67 26.33 -6.56
CA THR A 68 7.69 27.42 -7.53
C THR A 68 9.01 28.17 -7.48
N TRP A 69 9.52 28.43 -6.27
CA TRP A 69 10.85 29.00 -6.05
C TRP A 69 11.97 28.16 -6.67
N GLN A 70 11.98 26.84 -6.43
CA GLN A 70 12.99 25.95 -7.05
C GLN A 70 12.86 25.86 -8.57
N LEU A 71 11.63 25.87 -9.10
CA LEU A 71 11.38 25.81 -10.54
C LEU A 71 11.79 27.09 -11.26
N GLU A 72 11.52 28.25 -10.67
CA GLU A 72 11.95 29.54 -11.22
C GLU A 72 13.46 29.61 -11.29
N TRP A 73 14.16 29.18 -10.24
CA TRP A 73 15.62 29.07 -10.24
C TRP A 73 16.14 28.13 -11.34
N ILE A 74 15.54 26.95 -11.50
CA ILE A 74 15.94 25.98 -12.54
C ILE A 74 15.62 26.51 -13.94
N ARG A 75 14.48 27.19 -14.14
CA ARG A 75 14.06 27.76 -15.45
C ARG A 75 14.97 28.89 -15.91
N GLY A 76 15.47 29.71 -15.00
CA GLY A 76 16.43 30.77 -15.29
C GLY A 76 17.85 30.26 -15.58
N SER A 77 18.18 29.02 -15.18
CA SER A 77 19.51 28.44 -15.37
C SER A 77 19.64 27.67 -16.70
N GLU A 78 20.72 27.89 -17.46
CA GLU A 78 21.04 27.10 -18.68
C GLU A 78 21.72 25.76 -18.38
N THR A 79 21.55 25.24 -17.18
CA THR A 79 22.25 24.04 -16.72
C THR A 79 21.77 22.77 -17.44
N ARG A 80 22.62 21.71 -17.44
CA ARG A 80 22.27 20.37 -17.95
C ARG A 80 20.99 19.81 -17.29
N ALA A 81 20.72 20.22 -16.04
CA ALA A 81 19.51 19.89 -15.30
C ALA A 81 18.25 20.51 -15.93
N ALA A 82 18.30 21.75 -16.42
CA ALA A 82 17.18 22.40 -17.09
C ALA A 82 16.82 21.69 -18.41
N ARG A 83 17.81 21.21 -19.17
CA ARG A 83 17.59 20.40 -20.38
C ARG A 83 16.93 19.05 -20.06
N GLN A 84 17.40 18.34 -19.04
CA GLN A 84 16.76 17.09 -18.58
C GLN A 84 15.33 17.33 -18.08
N PHE A 85 15.10 18.45 -17.40
CA PHE A 85 13.77 18.83 -16.90
C PHE A 85 12.78 19.11 -18.05
N ARG A 86 13.21 19.84 -19.10
CA ARG A 86 12.39 20.06 -20.32
C ARG A 86 12.09 18.74 -21.04
N ALA A 87 13.07 17.84 -21.17
CA ALA A 87 12.87 16.52 -21.77
C ALA A 87 11.87 15.66 -20.96
N LEU A 88 11.95 15.70 -19.62
CA LEU A 88 10.97 15.05 -18.73
C LEU A 88 9.57 15.67 -18.86
N GLN A 89 9.46 16.99 -19.03
CA GLN A 89 8.18 17.65 -19.29
C GLN A 89 7.57 17.23 -20.63
N ALA A 90 8.36 17.12 -21.69
CA ALA A 90 7.89 16.64 -22.98
C ALA A 90 7.43 15.17 -22.92
N ARG A 91 8.14 14.32 -22.16
CA ARG A 91 7.72 12.93 -21.91
C ARG A 91 6.44 12.83 -21.08
N ARG A 92 6.26 13.75 -20.12
CA ARG A 92 5.01 13.91 -19.36
C ARG A 92 3.83 14.36 -20.22
N ALA A 93 4.05 15.19 -21.25
CA ALA A 93 2.98 15.57 -22.17
C ALA A 93 2.42 14.33 -22.89
N ARG A 94 3.28 13.45 -23.39
CA ARG A 94 2.85 12.19 -24.03
C ARG A 94 2.15 11.22 -23.07
N LEU A 95 2.66 11.11 -21.84
CA LEU A 95 1.99 10.31 -20.80
C LEU A 95 0.68 10.95 -20.35
N ARG A 96 0.53 12.29 -20.44
CA ARG A 96 -0.73 12.99 -20.18
C ARG A 96 -1.78 12.62 -21.19
N ASP A 97 -1.42 12.40 -22.44
CA ASP A 97 -2.38 12.04 -23.49
C ASP A 97 -2.90 10.62 -23.26
N SER A 98 -2.03 9.64 -22.98
CA SER A 98 -2.47 8.31 -22.51
C SER A 98 -3.26 8.38 -21.19
N TYR A 99 -2.94 9.33 -20.33
CA TYR A 99 -3.66 9.53 -19.08
C TYR A 99 -5.01 10.20 -19.29
N GLN A 100 -5.18 11.04 -20.32
CA GLN A 100 -6.44 11.68 -20.70
C GLN A 100 -7.46 10.64 -21.16
N ASP A 101 -7.04 9.66 -21.96
CA ASP A 101 -7.90 8.53 -22.37
C ASP A 101 -8.38 7.70 -21.16
N TRP A 102 -7.47 7.34 -20.24
CA TRP A 102 -7.86 6.71 -18.97
C TRP A 102 -8.77 7.64 -18.15
N ARG A 103 -8.55 8.96 -18.23
CA ARG A 103 -9.32 9.95 -17.48
C ARG A 103 -10.75 9.96 -17.94
N GLU A 104 -10.98 9.99 -19.25
CA GLU A 104 -12.29 9.99 -19.90
C GLU A 104 -13.05 8.71 -19.56
N LYS A 105 -12.41 7.54 -19.65
CA LYS A 105 -13.02 6.26 -19.21
C LYS A 105 -13.43 6.27 -17.74
N HIS A 106 -12.68 6.96 -16.89
CA HIS A 106 -13.00 7.13 -15.46
C HIS A 106 -13.73 8.44 -15.13
N GLN A 107 -14.18 9.23 -16.11
CA GLN A 107 -14.95 10.45 -15.85
C GLN A 107 -16.37 10.08 -15.42
N ALA A 108 -17.00 9.10 -16.08
CA ALA A 108 -18.33 8.61 -15.71
C ALA A 108 -18.39 8.15 -14.23
N TRP A 109 -17.43 7.32 -13.79
CA TRP A 109 -17.31 6.88 -12.40
C TRP A 109 -17.03 8.04 -11.42
N ARG A 110 -16.26 9.04 -11.86
CA ARG A 110 -15.98 10.23 -11.05
C ARG A 110 -17.19 11.13 -10.89
N GLU A 111 -18.02 11.25 -11.91
CA GLU A 111 -19.27 12.00 -11.83
C GLU A 111 -20.25 11.33 -10.90
N THR A 112 -20.37 10.00 -10.95
CA THR A 112 -21.20 9.24 -9.99
C THR A 112 -20.71 9.47 -8.56
N LEU A 113 -19.40 9.39 -8.33
CA LEU A 113 -18.80 9.73 -7.03
C LEU A 113 -18.99 11.20 -6.63
N ARG A 114 -18.99 12.12 -7.59
CA ARG A 114 -19.22 13.55 -7.32
C ARG A 114 -20.65 13.80 -6.89
N ARG A 115 -21.62 13.15 -7.54
CA ARG A 115 -23.03 13.19 -7.17
C ARG A 115 -23.22 12.62 -5.76
N TRP A 116 -22.71 11.41 -5.53
CA TRP A 116 -22.69 10.79 -4.19
C TRP A 116 -22.06 11.67 -3.11
N ARG A 117 -20.96 12.39 -3.43
CA ARG A 117 -20.32 13.31 -2.50
C ARG A 117 -21.11 14.59 -2.24
N LEU A 118 -21.77 15.13 -3.25
CA LEU A 118 -22.63 16.31 -3.09
C LEU A 118 -23.84 15.97 -2.22
N GLU A 119 -24.36 14.77 -2.40
CA GLU A 119 -25.44 14.20 -1.59
C GLU A 119 -25.00 13.99 -0.13
N LEU A 120 -23.83 13.38 0.08
CA LEU A 120 -23.22 13.29 1.42
C LEU A 120 -22.90 14.66 2.03
N ARG A 121 -22.52 15.67 1.23
CA ARG A 121 -22.28 17.03 1.73
C ARG A 121 -23.56 17.75 2.13
N ARG A 122 -24.70 17.41 1.51
CA ARG A 122 -26.01 17.97 1.87
C ARG A 122 -26.53 17.34 3.17
N THR A 123 -26.18 16.09 3.44
CA THR A 123 -26.61 15.36 4.65
C THR A 123 -25.68 15.55 5.86
N VAL A 124 -24.42 15.92 5.65
CA VAL A 124 -23.47 16.16 6.76
C VAL A 124 -23.59 17.62 7.25
N PRO A 125 -24.02 17.87 8.50
CA PRO A 125 -24.19 19.21 9.03
C PRO A 125 -22.86 20.00 9.07
N PRO A 126 -22.90 21.34 8.85
CA PRO A 126 -21.70 22.18 8.74
C PRO A 126 -20.88 22.32 10.04
N ARG A 127 -21.39 21.81 11.17
CA ARG A 127 -20.64 21.67 12.43
C ARG A 127 -20.29 20.19 12.61
N ALA A 128 -19.12 19.77 12.10
CA ALA A 128 -18.52 18.55 12.59
C ALA A 128 -18.23 18.77 14.08
N PRO A 129 -18.76 17.93 14.99
CA PRO A 129 -18.54 18.10 16.41
C PRO A 129 -17.03 18.06 16.71
N GLN A 130 -16.63 18.90 17.66
CA GLN A 130 -15.28 19.08 18.23
C GLN A 130 -14.80 17.78 18.93
N GLY A 131 -14.68 16.70 18.16
CA GLY A 131 -14.58 15.33 18.67
C GLY A 131 -13.38 14.56 18.11
N TRP A 132 -13.50 13.23 18.16
CA TRP A 132 -12.45 12.28 17.75
C TRP A 132 -11.97 12.46 16.30
N TYR A 133 -12.83 12.98 15.40
CA TYR A 133 -12.49 13.24 14.01
C TYR A 133 -11.44 14.35 13.85
N GLU A 134 -11.53 15.44 14.61
CA GLU A 134 -10.51 16.50 14.57
C GLU A 134 -9.19 16.01 15.13
N ARG A 135 -9.23 15.19 16.19
CA ARG A 135 -8.03 14.54 16.76
C ARG A 135 -7.35 13.63 15.73
N LEU A 136 -8.12 12.83 15.00
CA LEU A 136 -7.60 12.01 13.89
C LEU A 136 -7.05 12.86 12.75
N ALA A 137 -7.75 13.93 12.36
CA ALA A 137 -7.28 14.83 11.31
C ALA A 137 -6.01 15.59 11.72
N ALA A 138 -5.88 15.94 13.00
CA ALA A 138 -4.67 16.54 13.57
C ALA A 138 -3.52 15.53 13.62
N TRP A 139 -3.74 14.34 14.19
CA TRP A 139 -2.77 13.24 14.20
C TRP A 139 -2.29 12.89 12.79
N TYR A 140 -3.21 12.79 11.83
CA TYR A 140 -2.92 12.55 10.42
C TYR A 140 -2.04 13.66 9.83
N ARG A 141 -2.33 14.93 10.10
CA ARG A 141 -1.50 16.07 9.65
C ARG A 141 -0.08 15.95 10.17
N THR A 142 0.09 15.63 11.45
CA THR A 142 1.42 15.46 12.07
C THR A 142 2.18 14.29 11.44
N GLN A 143 1.52 13.15 11.26
CA GLN A 143 2.14 11.97 10.64
C GLN A 143 2.47 12.18 9.17
N ALA A 144 1.57 12.80 8.40
CA ALA A 144 1.77 13.10 7.00
C ALA A 144 2.94 14.09 6.81
N ALA A 145 3.02 15.13 7.64
CA ALA A 145 4.14 16.07 7.61
C ALA A 145 5.47 15.35 7.87
N LYS A 146 5.58 14.61 8.98
CA LYS A 146 6.79 13.87 9.35
C LYS A 146 7.24 12.88 8.27
N ARG A 147 6.30 12.11 7.69
CA ARG A 147 6.63 11.14 6.65
C ARG A 147 6.93 11.80 5.31
N SER A 148 6.25 12.89 4.95
CA SER A 148 6.53 13.61 3.71
C SER A 148 7.95 14.19 3.70
N GLU A 149 8.45 14.63 4.85
CA GLU A 149 9.81 15.16 4.99
C GLU A 149 10.87 14.06 4.84
N VAL A 150 10.70 12.92 5.52
CA VAL A 150 11.58 11.74 5.36
C VAL A 150 11.62 11.27 3.91
N VAL A 151 10.46 11.26 3.23
CA VAL A 151 10.38 10.87 1.82
C VAL A 151 11.05 11.90 0.92
N ALA A 152 10.91 13.19 1.20
CA ALA A 152 11.56 14.26 0.44
C ALA A 152 13.09 14.24 0.56
N GLN A 153 13.62 13.84 1.73
CA GLN A 153 15.07 13.73 1.97
C GLN A 153 15.69 12.48 1.32
N SER A 154 14.88 11.45 1.02
CA SER A 154 15.36 10.18 0.50
C SER A 154 15.74 10.27 -0.99
N ARG A 155 17.04 10.27 -1.31
CA ARG A 155 17.57 10.30 -2.70
C ARG A 155 17.05 9.14 -3.56
N TRP A 156 16.83 7.97 -2.95
CA TRP A 156 16.28 6.80 -3.64
C TRP A 156 14.83 7.02 -4.06
N LEU A 157 13.99 7.60 -3.19
CA LEU A 157 12.59 7.94 -3.54
C LEU A 157 12.53 9.03 -4.60
N ALA A 158 13.46 9.98 -4.59
CA ALA A 158 13.60 10.95 -5.67
C ALA A 158 14.00 10.29 -7.00
N ALA A 159 14.81 9.23 -6.99
CA ALA A 159 15.12 8.44 -8.18
C ALA A 159 13.88 7.67 -8.68
N VAL A 160 13.12 7.04 -7.79
CA VAL A 160 11.86 6.36 -8.13
C VAL A 160 10.81 7.35 -8.67
N ALA A 161 10.70 8.54 -8.08
CA ALA A 161 9.83 9.60 -8.58
C ALA A 161 10.19 10.00 -10.01
N ARG A 162 11.49 10.14 -10.30
CA ARG A 162 12.00 10.46 -11.63
C ARG A 162 11.72 9.32 -12.62
N TRP A 163 11.91 8.07 -12.21
CA TRP A 163 11.63 6.88 -13.02
C TRP A 163 10.15 6.77 -13.37
N LEU A 164 9.26 6.97 -12.40
CA LEU A 164 7.80 6.96 -12.59
C LEU A 164 7.26 8.24 -13.23
N ALA A 165 8.12 9.21 -13.57
CA ALA A 165 7.75 10.55 -14.04
C ALA A 165 6.74 11.29 -13.14
N LEU A 166 6.59 10.91 -11.88
CA LEU A 166 5.67 11.50 -10.92
C LEU A 166 6.28 12.77 -10.29
N GLU A 167 5.44 13.72 -9.90
CA GLU A 167 5.92 14.83 -9.07
C GLU A 167 6.37 14.25 -7.72
N PRO A 168 7.62 14.51 -7.27
CA PRO A 168 8.16 13.97 -6.02
C PRO A 168 7.23 14.20 -4.83
N ARG A 169 6.49 15.30 -4.88
CA ARG A 169 5.46 15.68 -3.93
C ARG A 169 4.21 14.79 -3.95
N GLN A 170 3.67 14.49 -5.13
CA GLN A 170 2.51 13.61 -5.24
C GLN A 170 2.87 12.19 -4.80
N LEU A 171 4.10 11.78 -5.11
CA LEU A 171 4.69 10.55 -4.60
C LEU A 171 4.79 10.60 -3.07
N ALA A 172 5.37 11.64 -2.48
CA ALA A 172 5.55 11.77 -1.04
C ALA A 172 4.22 11.73 -0.26
N VAL A 173 3.24 12.50 -0.71
CA VAL A 173 1.89 12.52 -0.13
C VAL A 173 1.22 11.16 -0.28
N GLY A 174 1.23 10.60 -1.48
CA GLY A 174 0.59 9.32 -1.73
C GLY A 174 1.23 8.15 -0.98
N THR A 175 2.55 8.14 -0.86
CA THR A 175 3.28 7.18 -0.03
C THR A 175 2.92 7.33 1.44
N ALA A 176 2.88 8.56 1.96
CA ALA A 176 2.47 8.81 3.34
C ALA A 176 1.03 8.32 3.58
N GLU A 177 0.10 8.58 2.66
CA GLU A 177 -1.28 8.12 2.74
C GLU A 177 -1.40 6.61 2.71
N GLY A 178 -0.70 5.94 1.78
CA GLY A 178 -0.71 4.49 1.69
C GLY A 178 -0.11 3.81 2.92
N LEU A 179 0.93 4.40 3.52
CA LEU A 179 1.49 3.93 4.78
C LEU A 179 0.50 4.10 5.94
N ILE A 180 -0.20 5.22 6.01
CA ILE A 180 -1.21 5.46 7.05
C ILE A 180 -2.39 4.49 6.88
N LEU A 181 -2.88 4.31 5.65
CA LEU A 181 -3.91 3.30 5.35
C LEU A 181 -3.44 1.90 5.75
N GLY A 182 -2.19 1.56 5.47
CA GLY A 182 -1.60 0.28 5.88
C GLY A 182 -1.59 0.07 7.38
N VAL A 183 -1.38 1.12 8.18
CA VAL A 183 -1.46 1.06 9.64
C VAL A 183 -2.90 0.96 10.12
N VAL A 184 -3.81 1.74 9.53
CA VAL A 184 -5.24 1.73 9.91
C VAL A 184 -5.90 0.39 9.59
N LEU A 185 -5.55 -0.22 8.46
CA LEU A 185 -6.10 -1.51 8.05
C LEU A 185 -5.40 -2.71 8.71
N ALA A 186 -4.19 -2.54 9.28
CA ALA A 186 -3.38 -3.63 9.83
C ALA A 186 -4.11 -4.51 10.86
N PRO A 187 -4.90 -3.95 11.81
CA PRO A 187 -5.66 -4.76 12.76
C PRO A 187 -6.64 -5.74 12.11
N VAL A 188 -7.09 -5.45 10.88
CA VAL A 188 -8.04 -6.29 10.15
C VAL A 188 -7.32 -7.33 9.29
N TYR A 189 -6.34 -6.91 8.47
CA TYR A 189 -5.73 -7.83 7.51
C TYR A 189 -4.60 -8.70 8.10
N TYR A 190 -3.91 -8.27 9.18
CA TYR A 190 -2.86 -9.11 9.78
C TYR A 190 -3.41 -10.43 10.35
N PRO A 191 -4.47 -10.43 11.17
CA PRO A 191 -5.05 -11.68 11.68
C PRO A 191 -5.63 -12.53 10.55
N LEU A 192 -6.24 -11.90 9.56
CA LEU A 192 -6.83 -12.57 8.41
C LEU A 192 -5.77 -13.32 7.60
N TYR A 193 -4.64 -12.68 7.26
CA TYR A 193 -3.54 -13.35 6.58
C TYR A 193 -2.93 -14.45 7.42
N PHE A 194 -2.69 -14.20 8.70
CA PHE A 194 -2.15 -15.23 9.59
C PHE A 194 -3.06 -16.46 9.63
N TYR A 195 -4.37 -16.25 9.78
CA TYR A 195 -5.37 -17.29 9.77
C TYR A 195 -5.35 -18.09 8.45
N PHE A 196 -5.36 -17.42 7.30
CA PHE A 196 -5.34 -18.09 6.00
C PHE A 196 -4.05 -18.88 5.76
N ILE A 197 -2.91 -18.34 6.15
CA ILE A 197 -1.62 -19.03 6.00
C ILE A 197 -1.59 -20.27 6.89
N VAL A 198 -1.98 -20.16 8.16
CA VAL A 198 -2.05 -21.32 9.07
C VAL A 198 -3.00 -22.38 8.50
N ARG A 199 -4.19 -21.97 8.02
CA ARG A 199 -5.16 -22.89 7.42
C ARG A 199 -4.63 -23.58 6.16
N TYR A 200 -3.87 -22.86 5.34
CA TYR A 200 -3.22 -23.42 4.16
C TYR A 200 -2.22 -24.53 4.54
N TYR A 201 -1.33 -24.28 5.50
CA TYR A 201 -0.34 -25.28 5.93
C TYR A 201 -0.97 -26.46 6.67
N GLN A 202 -2.01 -26.23 7.49
CA GLN A 202 -2.77 -27.32 8.10
C GLN A 202 -3.36 -28.24 7.04
N ARG A 203 -3.97 -27.68 6.00
CA ARG A 203 -4.56 -28.47 4.90
C ARG A 203 -3.51 -29.25 4.13
N GLN A 204 -2.39 -28.62 3.79
CA GLN A 204 -1.29 -29.28 3.07
C GLN A 204 -0.77 -30.50 3.84
N HIS A 205 -0.66 -30.40 5.17
CA HIS A 205 -0.18 -31.52 5.97
C HIS A 205 -1.14 -32.72 5.98
N PHE A 206 -2.45 -32.48 6.00
CA PHE A 206 -3.44 -33.57 5.88
C PHE A 206 -3.32 -34.29 4.53
N GLU A 207 -3.17 -33.53 3.44
CA GLU A 207 -3.01 -34.08 2.09
C GLU A 207 -1.73 -34.92 1.97
N ASP A 208 -0.62 -34.48 2.58
CA ASP A 208 0.64 -35.24 2.61
C ASP A 208 0.47 -36.55 3.41
N VAL A 209 -0.17 -36.52 4.58
CA VAL A 209 -0.38 -37.71 5.43
C VAL A 209 -1.24 -38.75 4.71
N ASP A 210 -2.32 -38.33 4.06
CA ASP A 210 -3.19 -39.22 3.29
C ASP A 210 -2.43 -39.83 2.10
N HIS A 211 -1.63 -39.02 1.39
CA HIS A 211 -0.81 -39.51 0.28
C HIS A 211 0.19 -40.60 0.71
N TYR A 212 0.90 -40.41 1.83
CA TYR A 212 1.82 -41.42 2.35
C TYR A 212 1.09 -42.66 2.88
N ARG A 213 -0.11 -42.50 3.45
CA ARG A 213 -0.93 -43.62 3.89
C ARG A 213 -1.31 -44.49 2.70
N ASP A 214 -1.75 -43.89 1.59
CA ASP A 214 -2.10 -44.60 0.37
C ASP A 214 -0.89 -45.30 -0.27
N LEU A 215 0.26 -44.62 -0.35
CA LEU A 215 1.51 -45.25 -0.83
C LEU A 215 1.94 -46.44 0.04
N SER A 216 1.78 -46.33 1.36
CA SER A 216 2.10 -47.41 2.29
C SER A 216 1.11 -48.59 2.22
N ALA A 217 -0.13 -48.33 1.82
CA ALA A 217 -1.12 -49.38 1.57
C ALA A 217 -0.79 -50.12 0.26
N LEU A 218 -0.38 -49.40 -0.78
CA LEU A 218 0.04 -49.98 -2.06
C LEU A 218 1.32 -50.83 -1.91
N SER A 219 2.32 -50.38 -1.14
CA SER A 219 3.55 -51.16 -0.94
C SER A 219 3.33 -52.46 -0.17
N ARG A 220 2.31 -52.53 0.68
CA ARG A 220 1.91 -53.77 1.38
C ARG A 220 1.24 -54.80 0.48
N LEU A 221 0.72 -54.41 -0.68
CA LEU A 221 0.13 -55.34 -1.65
C LEU A 221 1.17 -56.17 -2.42
N GLY A 222 2.46 -55.91 -2.20
CA GLY A 222 3.58 -56.72 -2.69
C GLY A 222 3.79 -56.62 -4.21
N PRO A 223 5.00 -56.92 -4.72
CA PRO A 223 5.17 -57.15 -6.14
C PRO A 223 4.32 -58.37 -6.50
N TRP A 224 3.37 -58.17 -7.41
CA TRP A 224 2.63 -59.24 -8.07
C TRP A 224 3.66 -60.27 -8.54
N ARG A 225 3.73 -61.40 -7.84
CA ARG A 225 4.50 -62.56 -8.26
C ARG A 225 3.68 -63.20 -9.37
N ASP A 226 3.99 -62.80 -10.60
CA ASP A 226 3.67 -63.59 -11.79
C ASP A 226 4.59 -64.83 -11.87
#